data_AF-A0A966FDE0-F1
#
_entry.id   AF-A0A966FDE0-F1
#
_cell.length_a   1.000
_cell.length_b   1.000
_cell.length_c   1.000
_cell.angle_alpha   90.00
_cell.angle_beta   90.00
_cell.angle_gamma   90.00
#
_symmetry.space_group_name_H-M   'P 1'
#
loop_
_entity.id
_entity.type
_entity.pdbx_description
1 polymer ?
#
loop_
_entity_poly.entity_id
_entity_poly.type
_entity_poly.pdbx_seq_one_letter_code
_entity_poly.pdbx_strand_id
1 'polypeptide(L)'
;MLNGWMSEVLTGIVTVNQILTAGIAITAFSLFFYSLSFNLRDRVARSFALILLCVVVVFTSEALESSSESPQIVELFLRLEWLGIIFLPPTYLHLSDALLVTTGRPSRGRRRLAIRFTYFVSAFFLILLAYGYLLGAMVTDGQPAPHLQRTLWTEVFTAYYAGTMVWAWINFGRAYRRTLTRSGRRRMLYLLAGATAPALGSFPYLLYGSSLAGQHPFLFWGMAMFSNMLVGGLIIIMAYAVAFFGVSWPDRVVRSRLFKWIMRGPVTASVALGVMTIVRRVGEIFGVVYSGAVPTAMVVSVLLMEHTITIVAPIWERWIFFGGDRADLTLLQSLEERLITQGDLRQFLEAILAAVRDHLQSPSAFVAALDGGDLSLIVTTGNSPLQKEADLSEALQVVNGGGNGHEEYSWGDYWLFPLHQPSGMDEDQPVLLGLLGVARRPDQALVREQRQSLLLLIQR
;
A
#
# COMPACT_ATOMS: atom_id res chain seq x y z
N MET A 1 -4.81 -41.76 31.82
CA MET A 1 -4.87 -41.49 30.36
C MET A 1 -5.47 -40.13 30.03
N LEU A 2 -6.54 -39.67 30.71
CA LEU A 2 -7.13 -38.32 30.51
C LEU A 2 -6.20 -37.16 30.91
N ASN A 3 -5.38 -37.30 31.96
CA ASN A 3 -4.46 -36.24 32.39
C ASN A 3 -3.34 -35.94 31.38
N GLY A 4 -2.90 -36.94 30.59
CA GLY A 4 -1.89 -36.74 29.54
C GLY A 4 -2.43 -35.92 28.37
N TRP A 5 -3.65 -36.25 27.91
CA TRP A 5 -4.36 -35.48 26.89
C TRP A 5 -4.60 -34.03 27.30
N MET A 6 -4.98 -33.78 28.56
CA MET A 6 -5.14 -32.41 29.07
C MET A 6 -3.81 -31.65 29.06
N SER A 7 -2.69 -32.27 29.47
CA SER A 7 -1.38 -31.61 29.43
C SER A 7 -0.90 -31.32 28.01
N GLU A 8 -1.16 -32.21 27.05
CA GLU A 8 -0.82 -32.00 25.63
C GLU A 8 -1.65 -30.87 25.01
N VAL A 9 -2.96 -30.84 25.29
CA VAL A 9 -3.84 -29.77 24.83
C VAL A 9 -3.44 -28.43 25.43
N LEU A 10 -3.13 -28.36 26.72
CA LEU A 10 -2.65 -27.14 27.37
C LEU A 10 -1.35 -26.64 26.72
N THR A 11 -0.40 -27.56 26.47
CA THR A 11 0.85 -27.24 25.78
C THR A 11 0.60 -26.69 24.37
N GLY A 12 -0.37 -27.26 23.65
CA GLY A 12 -0.82 -26.75 22.36
C GLY A 12 -1.37 -25.32 22.44
N ILE A 13 -2.24 -25.03 23.39
CA ILE A 13 -2.83 -23.69 23.59
C ILE A 13 -1.75 -22.66 23.92
N VAL A 14 -0.81 -23.00 24.81
CA VAL A 14 0.31 -22.11 25.16
C VAL A 14 1.15 -21.79 23.92
N THR A 15 1.49 -22.81 23.13
CA THR A 15 2.27 -22.61 21.90
C THR A 15 1.53 -21.76 20.87
N VAL A 16 0.23 -21.96 20.69
CA VAL A 16 -0.58 -21.10 19.82
C VAL A 16 -0.60 -19.67 20.34
N ASN A 17 -0.71 -19.47 21.65
CA ASN A 17 -0.64 -18.14 22.24
C ASN A 17 0.73 -17.48 22.02
N GLN A 18 1.83 -18.21 22.19
CA GLN A 18 3.19 -17.71 21.88
C GLN A 18 3.33 -17.29 20.42
N ILE A 19 2.84 -18.10 19.48
CA ILE A 19 2.81 -17.77 18.05
C ILE A 19 1.97 -16.52 17.80
N LEU A 20 0.82 -16.37 18.47
CA LEU A 20 -0.03 -15.19 18.36
C LEU A 20 0.66 -13.94 18.91
N THR A 21 1.28 -13.99 20.09
CA THR A 21 2.06 -12.89 20.69
C THR A 21 3.16 -12.45 19.73
N ALA A 22 3.95 -13.38 19.18
CA ALA A 22 4.95 -13.09 18.16
C ALA A 22 4.34 -12.50 16.88
N GLY A 23 3.20 -13.02 16.43
CA GLY A 23 2.45 -12.51 15.30
C GLY A 23 1.96 -11.07 15.49
N ILE A 24 1.54 -10.70 16.70
CA ILE A 24 1.18 -9.31 17.06
C ILE A 24 2.41 -8.41 16.96
N ALA A 25 3.56 -8.85 17.48
CA ALA A 25 4.81 -8.11 17.38
C ALA A 25 5.21 -7.84 15.92
N ILE A 26 5.18 -8.89 15.08
CA ILE A 26 5.46 -8.81 13.64
C ILE A 26 4.47 -7.85 12.95
N THR A 27 3.19 -7.96 13.28
CA THR A 27 2.12 -7.12 12.71
C THR A 27 2.32 -5.65 13.08
N ALA A 28 2.55 -5.37 14.37
CA ALA A 28 2.82 -4.02 14.87
C ALA A 28 4.08 -3.43 14.22
N PHE A 29 5.15 -4.22 14.08
CA PHE A 29 6.41 -3.80 13.47
C PHE A 29 6.23 -3.46 12.00
N SER A 30 5.53 -4.31 11.23
CA SER A 30 5.28 -4.02 9.83
C SER A 30 4.37 -2.81 9.62
N LEU A 31 3.32 -2.65 10.44
CA LEU A 31 2.45 -1.47 10.41
C LEU A 31 3.19 -0.20 10.84
N PHE A 32 4.20 -0.34 11.71
CA PHE A 32 5.07 0.77 12.09
C PHE A 32 5.86 1.26 10.88
N PHE A 33 6.51 0.36 10.13
CA PHE A 33 7.20 0.69 8.88
C PHE A 33 6.27 1.29 7.81
N TYR A 34 5.05 0.77 7.70
CA TYR A 34 4.03 1.36 6.83
C TYR A 34 3.73 2.81 7.22
N SER A 35 3.52 3.06 8.51
CA SER A 35 3.19 4.40 9.03
C SER A 35 4.34 5.40 8.86
N LEU A 36 5.59 4.93 8.98
CA LEU A 36 6.78 5.76 8.74
C LEU A 36 6.92 6.17 7.27
N SER A 37 6.60 5.27 6.34
CA SER A 37 6.82 5.52 4.90
C SER A 37 5.82 6.51 4.29
N PHE A 38 4.56 6.52 4.73
CA PHE A 38 3.50 7.20 3.98
C PHE A 38 2.93 8.45 4.65
N ASN A 39 2.87 8.53 5.99
CA ASN A 39 1.98 9.48 6.66
C ASN A 39 2.65 10.40 7.71
N LEU A 40 3.99 10.43 7.82
CA LEU A 40 4.71 11.16 8.90
C LEU A 40 4.44 12.67 9.00
N ARG A 41 3.98 13.29 7.90
CA ARG A 41 3.60 14.73 7.89
C ARG A 41 2.37 14.99 8.74
N ASP A 42 1.43 14.04 8.82
CA ASP A 42 0.22 14.16 9.62
C ASP A 42 0.48 13.84 11.10
N ARG A 43 -0.17 14.59 12.00
CA ARG A 43 0.03 14.42 13.45
C ARG A 43 -0.57 13.12 13.97
N VAL A 44 -1.73 12.70 13.44
CA VAL A 44 -2.41 11.47 13.86
C VAL A 44 -1.54 10.27 13.54
N ALA A 45 -1.03 10.21 12.31
CA ALA A 45 -0.15 9.13 11.88
C ALA A 45 1.17 9.07 12.68
N ARG A 46 1.76 10.22 13.01
CA ARG A 46 2.96 10.27 13.86
C ARG A 46 2.71 9.75 15.27
N SER A 47 1.61 10.16 15.91
CA SER A 47 1.25 9.66 17.24
C SER A 47 0.91 8.17 17.20
N PHE A 48 0.26 7.70 16.13
CA PHE A 48 0.00 6.28 15.91
C PHE A 48 1.28 5.46 15.72
N ALA A 49 2.26 5.97 14.97
CA ALA A 49 3.57 5.32 14.84
C ALA A 49 4.27 5.16 16.21
N LEU A 50 4.16 6.15 17.10
CA LEU A 50 4.69 6.04 18.46
C LEU A 50 3.96 4.96 19.29
N ILE A 51 2.64 4.83 19.12
CA ILE A 51 1.88 3.75 19.76
C ILE A 51 2.34 2.39 19.24
N LEU A 52 2.47 2.24 17.92
CA LEU A 52 2.96 0.99 17.32
C LEU A 52 4.36 0.64 17.80
N LEU A 53 5.26 1.62 17.96
CA LEU A 53 6.58 1.39 18.53
C LEU A 53 6.50 0.85 19.97
N CYS A 54 5.61 1.41 20.81
CA CYS A 54 5.39 0.91 22.16
C CYS A 54 4.87 -0.54 22.13
N VAL A 55 3.90 -0.83 21.25
CA VAL A 55 3.34 -2.18 21.07
C VAL A 55 4.41 -3.17 20.59
N VAL A 56 5.28 -2.78 19.64
CA VAL A 56 6.40 -3.61 19.20
C VAL A 56 7.30 -3.94 20.39
N VAL A 57 7.71 -2.95 21.19
CA VAL A 57 8.57 -3.20 22.35
C VAL A 57 7.92 -4.16 23.33
N VAL A 58 6.63 -4.00 23.64
CA VAL A 58 5.89 -4.89 24.55
C VAL A 58 5.83 -6.31 24.00
N PHE A 59 5.23 -6.51 22.82
CA PHE A 59 4.97 -7.85 22.29
C PHE A 59 6.24 -8.57 21.81
N THR A 60 7.28 -7.84 21.37
CA THR A 60 8.58 -8.46 21.07
C THR A 60 9.25 -8.94 22.36
N SER A 61 9.18 -8.16 23.44
CA SER A 61 9.75 -8.57 24.73
C SER A 61 9.01 -9.79 25.29
N GLU A 62 7.67 -9.79 25.26
CA GLU A 62 6.83 -10.93 25.69
C GLU A 62 7.11 -12.20 24.85
N ALA A 63 7.23 -12.06 23.52
CA ALA A 63 7.54 -13.19 22.66
C ALA A 63 8.92 -13.81 22.94
N LEU A 64 9.94 -12.97 23.20
CA LEU A 64 11.29 -13.42 23.51
C LEU A 64 11.41 -13.97 24.93
N GLU A 65 10.71 -13.38 25.89
CA GLU A 65 10.57 -13.89 27.26
C GLU A 65 10.01 -15.31 27.23
N SER A 66 8.87 -15.52 26.57
CA SER A 66 8.19 -16.81 26.54
C SER A 66 8.97 -17.93 25.82
N SER A 67 9.99 -17.56 25.04
CA SER A 67 10.87 -18.49 24.32
C SER A 67 12.21 -18.75 25.03
N SER A 68 12.49 -18.05 26.14
CA SER A 68 13.78 -18.08 26.83
C SER A 68 13.77 -19.04 28.03
N GLU A 69 14.81 -19.87 28.16
CA GLU A 69 14.95 -20.80 29.30
C GLU A 69 15.82 -20.23 30.44
N SER A 70 16.62 -19.19 30.17
CA SER A 70 17.51 -18.58 31.17
C SER A 70 16.77 -17.52 32.02
N PRO A 71 16.75 -17.65 33.36
CA PRO A 71 16.06 -16.69 34.23
C PRO A 71 16.56 -15.25 34.08
N GLN A 72 17.87 -15.05 33.85
CA GLN A 72 18.45 -13.72 33.64
C GLN A 72 17.94 -13.07 32.34
N ILE A 73 17.76 -13.87 31.29
CA ILE A 73 17.25 -13.40 29.99
C ILE A 73 15.75 -13.09 30.11
N VAL A 74 14.98 -13.92 30.82
CA VAL A 74 13.56 -13.68 31.09
C VAL A 74 13.36 -12.40 31.90
N GLU A 75 14.16 -12.17 32.95
CA GLU A 75 14.12 -10.92 33.72
C GLU A 75 14.46 -9.69 32.85
N LEU A 76 15.45 -9.80 31.97
CA LEU A 76 15.81 -8.72 31.04
C LEU A 76 14.64 -8.36 30.13
N PHE A 77 13.98 -9.34 29.52
CA PHE A 77 12.84 -9.09 28.62
C PHE A 77 11.62 -8.56 29.37
N LEU A 78 11.33 -9.08 30.57
CA LEU A 78 10.29 -8.49 31.42
C LEU A 78 10.55 -7.01 31.71
N ARG A 79 11.81 -6.62 32.00
CA ARG A 79 12.16 -5.20 32.19
C ARG A 79 12.07 -4.39 30.89
N LEU A 80 12.44 -4.96 29.75
CA LEU A 80 12.34 -4.30 28.44
C LEU A 80 10.88 -4.06 28.03
N GLU A 81 9.97 -4.98 28.38
CA GLU A 81 8.53 -4.84 28.14
C GLU A 81 7.99 -3.54 28.75
N TRP A 82 8.41 -3.24 29.99
CA TRP A 82 8.00 -2.04 30.71
C TRP A 82 8.40 -0.73 30.04
N LEU A 83 9.43 -0.72 29.19
CA LEU A 83 9.77 0.45 28.39
C LEU A 83 8.59 0.84 27.48
N GLY A 84 7.98 -0.13 26.81
CA GLY A 84 6.80 0.10 25.98
C GLY A 84 5.58 0.52 26.80
N ILE A 85 5.34 -0.13 27.95
CA ILE A 85 4.20 0.18 28.84
C ILE A 85 4.28 1.61 29.39
N ILE A 86 5.48 2.07 29.78
CA ILE A 86 5.69 3.41 30.36
C ILE A 86 5.35 4.52 29.37
N PHE A 87 5.64 4.34 28.07
CA PHE A 87 5.36 5.33 27.03
C PHE A 87 3.99 5.19 26.37
N LEU A 88 3.23 4.13 26.67
CA LEU A 88 1.89 3.90 26.14
C LEU A 88 0.89 5.02 26.53
N PRO A 89 0.80 5.46 27.80
CA PRO A 89 -0.11 6.54 28.18
C PRO A 89 0.11 7.90 27.49
N PRO A 90 1.34 8.47 27.45
CA PRO A 90 1.55 9.77 26.82
C PRO A 90 1.32 9.71 25.31
N THR A 91 1.63 8.58 24.66
CA THR A 91 1.40 8.41 23.21
C THR A 91 -0.09 8.33 22.88
N TYR A 92 -0.90 7.68 23.73
CA TYR A 92 -2.36 7.67 23.61
C TYR A 92 -2.99 9.05 23.81
N LEU A 93 -2.55 9.79 24.82
CA LEU A 93 -3.01 11.16 25.01
C LEU A 93 -2.62 12.05 23.83
N HIS A 94 -1.42 11.89 23.29
CA HIS A 94 -0.95 12.58 22.09
C HIS A 94 -1.83 12.26 20.87
N LEU A 95 -2.16 10.99 20.63
CA LEU A 95 -3.09 10.59 19.57
C LEU A 95 -4.48 11.22 19.79
N SER A 96 -4.98 11.21 21.03
CA SER A 96 -6.30 11.76 21.37
C SER A 96 -6.40 13.27 21.08
N ASP A 97 -5.33 14.04 21.33
CA ASP A 97 -5.29 15.46 20.98
C ASP A 97 -5.16 15.67 19.48
N ALA A 98 -4.35 14.86 18.78
CA ALA A 98 -4.23 14.92 17.33
C ALA A 98 -5.59 14.73 16.63
N LEU A 99 -6.40 13.78 17.10
CA LEU A 99 -7.77 13.55 16.60
C LEU A 99 -8.73 14.69 16.96
N LEU A 100 -8.57 15.32 18.12
CA LEU A 100 -9.40 16.49 18.45
C LEU A 100 -9.09 17.68 17.53
N VAL A 101 -7.83 17.84 17.11
CA VAL A 101 -7.41 18.87 16.15
C VAL A 101 -8.07 18.65 14.78
N THR A 102 -8.15 17.40 14.29
CA THR A 102 -8.81 17.11 13.01
C THR A 102 -10.32 17.40 13.03
N THR A 103 -10.94 17.39 14.22
CA THR A 103 -12.35 17.77 14.42
C THR A 103 -12.58 19.28 14.64
N GLY A 104 -11.61 20.13 14.29
CA GLY A 104 -11.75 21.59 14.36
C GLY A 104 -11.56 22.19 15.76
N ARG A 105 -11.04 21.43 16.74
CA ARG A 105 -10.61 22.00 18.03
C ARG A 105 -9.09 22.15 18.08
N PRO A 106 -8.54 23.33 17.76
CA PRO A 106 -7.10 23.52 17.79
C PRO A 106 -6.55 23.25 19.18
N SER A 107 -5.39 22.59 19.23
CA SER A 107 -4.68 22.31 20.48
C SER A 107 -4.17 23.62 21.07
N ARG A 108 -4.88 24.15 22.08
CA ARG A 108 -4.44 25.33 22.86
C ARG A 108 -3.32 24.94 23.83
N GLY A 109 -2.48 25.91 24.20
CA GLY A 109 -1.25 25.70 24.99
C GLY A 109 -1.39 24.79 26.21
N ARG A 110 -2.52 24.83 26.94
CA ARG A 110 -2.80 23.95 28.09
C ARG A 110 -2.76 22.45 27.73
N ARG A 111 -3.27 22.04 26.56
CA ARG A 111 -3.26 20.62 26.14
C ARG A 111 -1.87 20.17 25.70
N ARG A 112 -1.16 21.03 24.96
CA ARG A 112 0.23 20.78 24.58
C ARG A 112 1.13 20.65 25.81
N LEU A 113 0.90 21.48 26.83
CA LEU A 113 1.60 21.39 28.12
C LEU A 113 1.24 20.09 28.86
N ALA A 114 -0.03 19.70 28.90
CA ALA A 114 -0.45 18.44 29.51
C ALA A 114 0.21 17.22 28.87
N ILE A 115 0.27 17.16 27.53
CA ILE A 115 0.97 16.07 26.82
C ILE A 115 2.46 16.05 27.19
N ARG A 116 3.13 17.21 27.16
CA ARG A 116 4.54 17.31 27.57
C ARG A 116 4.75 16.84 29.00
N PHE A 117 3.87 17.27 29.92
CA PHE A 117 3.89 16.83 31.31
C PHE A 117 3.77 15.32 31.43
N THR A 118 2.86 14.67 30.69
CA THR A 118 2.77 13.19 30.70
C THR A 118 4.01 12.50 30.14
N TYR A 119 4.68 13.08 29.14
CA TYR A 119 5.98 12.56 28.70
C TYR A 119 7.07 12.72 29.77
N PHE A 120 7.09 13.83 30.52
CA PHE A 120 8.00 14.01 31.65
C PHE A 120 7.74 13.00 32.77
N VAL A 121 6.47 12.76 33.12
CA VAL A 121 6.08 11.75 34.12
C VAL A 121 6.50 10.34 33.67
N SER A 122 6.26 9.99 32.41
CA SER A 122 6.74 8.70 31.86
C SER A 122 8.27 8.61 31.85
N ALA A 123 9.01 9.69 31.54
CA ALA A 123 10.46 9.70 31.63
C ALA A 123 10.96 9.52 33.07
N PHE A 124 10.27 10.10 34.06
CA PHE A 124 10.56 9.86 35.47
C PHE A 124 10.39 8.38 35.86
N PHE A 125 9.32 7.73 35.42
CA PHE A 125 9.13 6.29 35.65
C PHE A 125 10.18 5.43 34.93
N LEU A 126 10.64 5.84 33.74
CA LEU A 126 11.74 5.17 33.04
C LEU A 126 13.05 5.25 33.84
N ILE A 127 13.33 6.39 34.47
CA ILE A 127 14.48 6.56 35.35
C ILE A 127 14.33 5.64 36.58
N LEU A 128 13.13 5.58 37.19
CA LEU A 128 12.84 4.66 38.29
C LEU A 128 13.03 3.19 37.92
N LEU A 129 12.67 2.82 36.68
CA LEU A 129 12.91 1.48 36.12
C LEU A 129 14.41 1.21 36.01
N ALA A 130 15.19 2.16 35.50
CA ALA A 130 16.64 2.03 35.34
C ALA A 130 17.37 1.84 36.69
N TYR A 131 16.90 2.51 37.74
CA TYR A 131 17.43 2.33 39.11
C TYR A 131 16.88 1.10 39.85
N GLY A 132 15.94 0.35 39.25
CA GLY A 132 15.37 -0.85 39.86
C GLY A 132 14.36 -0.59 40.99
N TYR A 133 13.86 0.64 41.14
CA TYR A 133 12.86 0.99 42.15
C TYR A 133 11.41 0.77 41.68
N LEU A 134 11.19 0.68 40.35
CA LEU A 134 9.85 0.54 39.79
C LEU A 134 9.25 -0.86 39.98
N LEU A 135 10.10 -1.90 39.93
CA LEU A 135 9.70 -3.31 39.88
C LEU A 135 10.48 -4.09 40.94
N GLY A 136 9.81 -5.03 41.61
CA GLY A 136 10.42 -5.90 42.61
C GLY A 136 11.14 -7.10 41.99
N ALA A 137 11.59 -8.02 42.84
CA ALA A 137 12.28 -9.23 42.39
C ALA A 137 11.38 -10.11 41.49
N MET A 138 12.00 -10.85 40.57
CA MET A 138 11.33 -11.83 39.74
C MET A 138 10.86 -13.03 40.58
N VAL A 139 9.56 -13.35 40.54
CA VAL A 139 9.03 -14.58 41.13
C VAL A 139 9.07 -15.68 40.07
N THR A 140 10.08 -16.56 40.16
CA THR A 140 10.28 -17.66 39.20
C THR A 140 9.18 -18.73 39.29
N ASP A 141 8.59 -18.94 40.47
CA ASP A 141 7.51 -19.90 40.72
C ASP A 141 6.09 -19.30 40.64
N GLY A 142 5.94 -18.12 40.02
CA GLY A 142 4.65 -17.49 39.83
C GLY A 142 3.74 -18.33 38.94
N GLN A 143 2.65 -18.87 39.48
CA GLN A 143 1.57 -19.45 38.67
C GLN A 143 0.71 -18.31 38.10
N PRO A 144 0.32 -18.29 36.81
CA PRO A 144 0.61 -19.23 35.72
C PRO A 144 1.89 -18.94 34.89
N ALA A 145 2.58 -17.82 35.14
CA ALA A 145 3.83 -17.45 34.48
C ALA A 145 4.74 -16.61 35.42
N PRO A 146 6.07 -16.61 35.19
CA PRO A 146 7.00 -15.76 35.93
C PRO A 146 6.59 -14.29 35.81
N HIS A 147 6.63 -13.55 36.92
CA HIS A 147 6.27 -12.14 36.92
C HIS A 147 7.12 -11.36 37.93
N LEU A 148 7.21 -10.04 37.72
CA LEU A 148 7.89 -9.13 38.63
C LEU A 148 6.97 -8.76 39.80
N GLN A 149 7.51 -8.75 41.02
CA GLN A 149 6.76 -8.33 42.19
C GLN A 149 6.31 -6.86 42.07
N ARG A 150 5.07 -6.61 42.51
CA ARG A 150 4.49 -5.26 42.54
C ARG A 150 5.11 -4.46 43.70
N THR A 151 5.58 -3.25 43.42
CA THR A 151 6.04 -2.29 44.43
C THR A 151 5.03 -1.15 44.58
N LEU A 152 5.18 -0.32 45.60
CA LEU A 152 4.37 0.91 45.75
C LEU A 152 4.46 1.80 44.50
N TRP A 153 5.64 1.89 43.87
CA TRP A 153 5.82 2.65 42.64
C TRP A 153 5.10 2.04 41.45
N THR A 154 4.98 0.71 41.40
CA THR A 154 4.17 0.01 40.40
C THR A 154 2.69 0.41 40.54
N GLU A 155 2.16 0.48 41.76
CA GLU A 155 0.75 0.87 42.00
C GLU A 155 0.49 2.34 41.61
N VAL A 156 1.40 3.24 41.98
CA VAL A 156 1.33 4.66 41.57
C VAL A 156 1.37 4.77 40.05
N PHE A 157 2.23 4.00 39.38
CA PHE A 157 2.26 3.93 37.92
C PHE A 157 0.94 3.40 37.34
N THR A 158 0.37 2.33 37.90
CA THR A 158 -0.91 1.79 37.46
C THR A 158 -2.05 2.81 37.57
N ALA A 159 -2.11 3.58 38.67
CA ALA A 159 -3.07 4.67 38.82
C ALA A 159 -2.87 5.77 37.78
N TYR A 160 -1.62 6.17 37.53
CA TYR A 160 -1.26 7.11 36.46
C TYR A 160 -1.68 6.60 35.08
N TYR A 161 -1.36 5.35 34.75
CA TYR A 161 -1.70 4.67 33.51
C TYR A 161 -3.23 4.65 33.30
N ALA A 162 -3.98 4.20 34.31
CA ALA A 162 -5.45 4.13 34.23
C ALA A 162 -6.08 5.52 34.05
N GLY A 163 -5.65 6.50 34.85
CA GLY A 163 -6.19 7.86 34.78
C GLY A 163 -5.93 8.54 33.43
N THR A 164 -4.73 8.37 32.88
CA THR A 164 -4.37 8.92 31.56
C THR A 164 -5.06 8.19 30.41
N MET A 165 -5.23 6.87 30.48
CA MET A 165 -6.00 6.11 29.50
C MET A 165 -7.48 6.51 29.48
N VAL A 166 -8.11 6.63 30.65
CA VAL A 166 -9.50 7.13 30.76
C VAL A 166 -9.59 8.54 30.17
N TRP A 167 -8.61 9.40 30.44
CA TRP A 167 -8.59 10.74 29.88
C TRP A 167 -8.45 10.75 28.35
N ALA A 168 -7.57 9.92 27.78
CA ALA A 168 -7.45 9.73 26.34
C ALA A 168 -8.77 9.23 25.73
N TRP A 169 -9.43 8.27 26.39
CA TRP A 169 -10.72 7.72 25.95
C TRP A 169 -11.84 8.76 25.95
N ILE A 170 -11.94 9.60 26.97
CA ILE A 170 -12.88 10.72 27.01
C ILE A 170 -12.64 11.66 25.81
N ASN A 171 -11.38 11.89 25.45
CA ASN A 171 -11.02 12.72 24.29
C ASN A 171 -11.37 12.05 22.96
N PHE A 172 -11.15 10.74 22.81
CA PHE A 172 -11.61 9.97 21.65
C PHE A 172 -13.13 10.04 21.49
N GLY A 173 -13.90 9.82 22.56
CA GLY A 173 -15.36 9.95 22.55
C GLY A 173 -15.85 11.37 22.20
N ARG A 174 -15.10 12.40 22.61
CA ARG A 174 -15.37 13.79 22.20
C ARG A 174 -15.04 14.04 20.73
N ALA A 175 -13.97 13.45 20.20
CA ALA A 175 -13.63 13.53 18.78
C ALA A 175 -14.72 12.86 17.93
N TYR A 176 -15.14 11.65 18.30
CA TYR A 176 -16.24 10.92 17.65
C TYR A 176 -17.52 11.74 17.52
N ARG A 177 -17.97 12.36 18.63
CA ARG A 177 -19.19 13.19 18.64
C ARG A 177 -19.10 14.43 17.76
N ARG A 178 -17.89 14.93 17.45
CA ARG A 178 -17.70 16.11 16.58
C ARG A 178 -17.57 15.78 15.11
N THR A 179 -17.28 14.53 14.77
CA THR A 179 -17.11 14.15 13.37
C THR A 179 -18.44 14.30 12.63
N LEU A 180 -18.49 15.15 11.61
CA LEU A 180 -19.71 15.50 10.89
C LEU A 180 -20.06 14.47 9.81
N THR A 181 -19.06 13.98 9.08
CA THR A 181 -19.29 13.10 7.91
C THR A 181 -19.57 11.66 8.33
N ARG A 182 -20.45 10.98 7.58
CA ARG A 182 -20.79 9.56 7.81
C ARG A 182 -19.57 8.64 7.66
N SER A 183 -18.75 8.88 6.62
CA SER A 183 -17.50 8.13 6.39
C SER A 183 -16.49 8.38 7.52
N GLY A 184 -16.33 9.64 7.95
CA GLY A 184 -15.44 9.99 9.06
C GLY A 184 -15.87 9.37 10.39
N ARG A 185 -17.18 9.33 10.70
CA ARG A 185 -17.69 8.67 11.91
C ARG A 185 -17.39 7.17 11.92
N ARG A 186 -17.54 6.48 10.79
CA ARG A 186 -17.18 5.05 10.67
C ARG A 186 -15.70 4.81 10.95
N ARG A 187 -14.81 5.60 10.33
CA ARG A 187 -13.36 5.51 10.57
C ARG A 187 -12.99 5.82 12.01
N MET A 188 -13.63 6.84 12.60
CA MET A 188 -13.40 7.19 14.00
C MET A 188 -13.89 6.09 14.96
N LEU A 189 -14.98 5.39 14.64
CA LEU A 189 -15.44 4.23 15.41
C LEU A 189 -14.42 3.09 15.35
N TYR A 190 -13.88 2.80 14.17
CA TYR A 190 -12.81 1.80 14.00
C TYR A 190 -11.55 2.17 14.79
N LEU A 191 -11.18 3.44 14.81
CA LEU A 191 -10.08 3.94 15.64
C LEU A 191 -10.38 3.77 17.13
N LEU A 192 -11.57 4.15 17.61
CA LEU A 192 -11.98 3.97 19.01
C LEU A 192 -11.94 2.50 19.42
N ALA A 193 -12.47 1.60 18.58
CA ALA A 193 -12.40 0.16 18.83
C ALA A 193 -10.94 -0.28 18.91
N GLY A 194 -10.11 0.10 17.94
CA GLY A 194 -8.68 -0.17 17.90
C GLY A 194 -7.90 0.31 19.13
N ALA A 195 -8.25 1.50 19.64
CA ALA A 195 -7.65 2.12 20.81
C ALA A 195 -7.93 1.35 22.12
N THR A 196 -8.83 0.37 22.13
CA THR A 196 -9.00 -0.55 23.28
C THR A 196 -7.96 -1.66 23.33
N ALA A 197 -7.20 -1.88 22.24
CA ALA A 197 -6.26 -2.99 22.13
C ALA A 197 -5.28 -3.06 23.31
N PRO A 198 -4.58 -2.00 23.74
CA PRO A 198 -3.62 -2.13 24.84
C PRO A 198 -4.27 -2.43 26.18
N ALA A 199 -5.49 -1.93 26.43
CA ALA A 199 -6.22 -2.25 27.64
C ALA A 199 -6.54 -3.76 27.70
N LEU A 200 -6.92 -4.34 26.56
CA LEU A 200 -7.18 -5.78 26.44
C LEU A 200 -5.89 -6.60 26.46
N GLY A 201 -4.82 -6.13 25.81
CA GLY A 201 -3.50 -6.77 25.85
C GLY A 201 -2.87 -6.75 27.24
N SER A 202 -3.18 -5.76 28.08
CA SER A 202 -2.73 -5.69 29.47
C SER A 202 -3.55 -6.57 30.44
N PHE A 203 -4.69 -7.10 30.01
CA PHE A 203 -5.60 -7.87 30.87
C PHE A 203 -4.97 -9.15 31.46
N PRO A 204 -4.24 -10.00 30.70
CA PRO A 204 -3.55 -11.16 31.25
C PRO A 204 -2.59 -10.79 32.39
N TYR A 205 -1.93 -9.64 32.29
CA TYR A 205 -0.97 -9.16 33.29
C TYR A 205 -1.60 -8.78 34.63
N LEU A 206 -2.85 -8.32 34.63
CA LEU A 206 -3.59 -8.03 35.86
C LEU A 206 -3.94 -9.31 36.64
N LEU A 207 -4.10 -10.43 35.92
CA LEU A 207 -4.43 -11.75 36.47
C LEU A 207 -3.19 -12.54 36.90
N TYR A 208 -1.99 -12.22 36.42
CA TYR A 208 -0.75 -12.79 36.91
C TYR A 208 -0.59 -12.53 38.42
N GLY A 209 -0.33 -13.60 39.17
CA GLY A 209 -0.23 -13.59 40.63
C GLY A 209 -1.56 -13.80 41.38
N SER A 210 -2.70 -13.94 40.69
CA SER A 210 -3.96 -14.32 41.34
C SER A 210 -4.05 -15.84 41.57
N SER A 211 -4.45 -16.27 42.77
CA SER A 211 -4.62 -17.70 43.09
C SER A 211 -5.63 -18.41 42.17
N LEU A 212 -6.59 -17.65 41.63
CA LEU A 212 -7.62 -18.12 40.71
C LEU A 212 -7.06 -18.47 39.31
N ALA A 213 -6.03 -17.74 38.83
CA ALA A 213 -5.39 -18.02 37.55
C ALA A 213 -4.54 -19.30 37.57
N GLY A 214 -3.88 -19.58 38.71
CA GLY A 214 -3.14 -20.83 38.90
C GLY A 214 -4.04 -22.07 39.00
N GLN A 215 -5.26 -21.93 39.53
CA GLN A 215 -6.21 -23.03 39.68
C GLN A 215 -6.92 -23.43 38.38
N HIS A 216 -7.06 -22.50 37.42
CA HIS A 216 -7.71 -22.77 36.13
C HIS A 216 -6.84 -22.40 34.92
N PRO A 217 -5.75 -23.15 34.63
CA PRO A 217 -4.83 -22.86 33.51
C PRO A 217 -5.52 -22.81 32.14
N PHE A 218 -6.50 -23.69 31.89
CA PHE A 218 -7.22 -23.71 30.61
C PHE A 218 -8.05 -22.43 30.37
N LEU A 219 -8.73 -21.93 31.40
CA LEU A 219 -9.50 -20.69 31.28
C LEU A 219 -8.58 -19.49 31.11
N PHE A 220 -7.46 -19.46 31.84
CA PHE A 220 -6.46 -18.41 31.73
C PHE A 220 -5.87 -18.34 30.31
N TRP A 221 -5.28 -19.44 29.82
CA TRP A 221 -4.64 -19.47 28.51
C TRP A 221 -5.64 -19.34 27.35
N GLY A 222 -6.87 -19.85 27.50
CA GLY A 222 -7.95 -19.63 26.53
C GLY A 222 -8.36 -18.15 26.45
N MET A 223 -8.47 -17.47 27.59
CA MET A 223 -8.79 -16.04 27.63
C MET A 223 -7.64 -15.17 27.13
N ALA A 224 -6.39 -15.54 27.44
CA ALA A 224 -5.19 -14.89 26.92
C ALA A 224 -5.10 -15.01 25.39
N MET A 225 -5.31 -16.23 24.85
CA MET A 225 -5.36 -16.48 23.40
C MET A 225 -6.44 -15.63 22.71
N PHE A 226 -7.64 -15.59 23.28
CA PHE A 226 -8.73 -14.77 22.75
C PHE A 226 -8.38 -13.27 22.79
N SER A 227 -7.82 -12.80 23.91
CA SER A 227 -7.39 -11.41 24.07
C SER A 227 -6.33 -11.04 23.03
N ASN A 228 -5.30 -11.87 22.85
CA ASN A 228 -4.23 -11.67 21.87
C ASN A 228 -4.76 -11.62 20.43
N MET A 229 -5.67 -12.53 20.07
CA MET A 229 -6.31 -12.49 18.75
C MET A 229 -7.09 -11.19 18.53
N LEU A 230 -7.82 -10.74 19.57
CA LEU A 230 -8.58 -9.50 19.56
C LEU A 230 -7.64 -8.29 19.44
N VAL A 231 -6.54 -8.25 20.19
CA VAL A 231 -5.51 -7.21 20.11
C VAL A 231 -4.91 -7.11 18.71
N GLY A 232 -4.49 -8.23 18.11
CA GLY A 232 -3.95 -8.26 16.76
C GLY A 232 -4.94 -7.70 15.73
N GLY A 233 -6.20 -8.13 15.80
CA GLY A 233 -7.28 -7.61 14.94
C GLY A 233 -7.53 -6.12 15.14
N LEU A 234 -7.58 -5.66 16.39
CA LEU A 234 -7.81 -4.25 16.72
C LEU A 234 -6.67 -3.34 16.28
N ILE A 235 -5.40 -3.78 16.35
CA ILE A 235 -4.27 -3.02 15.83
C ILE A 235 -4.39 -2.83 14.31
N ILE A 236 -4.81 -3.88 13.58
CA ILE A 236 -5.05 -3.79 12.13
C ILE A 236 -6.19 -2.82 11.84
N ILE A 237 -7.30 -2.89 12.59
CA ILE A 237 -8.45 -1.97 12.44
C ILE A 237 -8.04 -0.53 12.75
N MET A 238 -7.19 -0.32 13.77
CA MET A 238 -6.65 1.00 14.11
C MET A 238 -5.77 1.53 12.99
N ALA A 239 -4.86 0.71 12.45
CA ALA A 239 -4.01 1.07 11.32
C ALA A 239 -4.83 1.43 10.09
N TYR A 240 -5.88 0.67 9.80
CA TYR A 240 -6.84 0.97 8.75
C TYR A 240 -7.46 2.35 8.92
N ALA A 241 -7.96 2.68 10.12
CA ALA A 241 -8.55 3.99 10.37
C ALA A 241 -7.54 5.12 10.23
N VAL A 242 -6.31 4.92 10.71
CA VAL A 242 -5.23 5.91 10.66
C VAL A 242 -4.71 6.13 9.23
N ALA A 243 -4.70 5.10 8.39
CA ALA A 243 -4.19 5.16 7.02
C ALA A 243 -4.90 6.18 6.12
N PHE A 244 -6.13 6.59 6.46
CA PHE A 244 -6.88 7.61 5.73
C PHE A 244 -6.58 9.05 6.16
N PHE A 245 -5.86 9.28 7.26
CA PHE A 245 -5.51 10.64 7.70
C PHE A 245 -4.27 11.12 6.94
N GLY A 246 -4.36 12.34 6.39
CA GLY A 246 -3.23 13.00 5.72
C GLY A 246 -2.92 12.51 4.30
N VAL A 247 -3.77 11.65 3.72
CA VAL A 247 -3.59 11.08 2.38
C VAL A 247 -4.58 11.70 1.39
N SER A 248 -4.10 12.12 0.23
CA SER A 248 -4.91 12.68 -0.88
C SER A 248 -5.42 11.64 -1.87
N TRP A 249 -5.13 10.36 -1.64
CA TRP A 249 -5.54 9.29 -2.54
C TRP A 249 -7.01 8.90 -2.35
N PRO A 250 -7.66 8.38 -3.42
CA PRO A 250 -8.97 7.81 -3.31
C PRO A 250 -9.00 6.64 -2.31
N ASP A 251 -10.13 6.48 -1.61
CA ASP A 251 -10.35 5.41 -0.62
C ASP A 251 -9.99 4.01 -1.14
N ARG A 252 -10.18 3.79 -2.44
CA ARG A 252 -9.89 2.53 -3.12
C ARG A 252 -8.40 2.18 -3.08
N VAL A 253 -7.54 3.16 -3.31
CA VAL A 253 -6.08 3.00 -3.37
C VAL A 253 -5.50 2.75 -1.97
N VAL A 254 -6.00 3.50 -0.96
CA VAL A 254 -5.57 3.32 0.43
C VAL A 254 -5.89 1.89 0.91
N ARG A 255 -7.11 1.40 0.63
CA ARG A 255 -7.54 0.04 0.98
C ARG A 255 -6.69 -1.04 0.32
N SER A 256 -6.53 -0.98 -1.01
CA SER A 256 -5.72 -1.98 -1.73
C SER A 256 -4.26 -1.96 -1.26
N ARG A 257 -3.66 -0.78 -1.09
CA ARG A 257 -2.26 -0.67 -0.65
C ARG A 257 -2.06 -1.22 0.76
N LEU A 258 -2.92 -0.86 1.71
CA LEU A 258 -2.83 -1.36 3.07
C LEU A 258 -3.04 -2.88 3.11
N PHE A 259 -4.03 -3.40 2.37
CA PHE A 259 -4.28 -4.85 2.31
C PHE A 259 -3.09 -5.61 1.72
N LYS A 260 -2.54 -5.16 0.58
CA LYS A 260 -1.34 -5.76 -0.03
C LYS A 260 -0.15 -5.72 0.92
N TRP A 261 0.03 -4.61 1.65
CA TRP A 261 1.09 -4.49 2.66
C TRP A 261 0.91 -5.50 3.81
N ILE A 262 -0.30 -5.59 4.36
CA ILE A 262 -0.63 -6.53 5.45
C ILE A 262 -0.45 -7.98 5.01
N MET A 263 -0.86 -8.32 3.78
CA MET A 263 -0.70 -9.66 3.25
C MET A 263 0.78 -10.02 3.06
N ARG A 264 1.57 -9.14 2.44
CA ARG A 264 2.99 -9.40 2.14
C ARG A 264 3.90 -9.37 3.37
N GLY A 265 3.64 -8.47 4.31
CA GLY A 265 4.46 -8.33 5.50
C GLY A 265 3.97 -9.22 6.66
N PRO A 266 3.03 -8.72 7.48
CA PRO A 266 2.54 -9.40 8.69
C PRO A 266 2.09 -10.84 8.48
N VAL A 267 1.23 -11.07 7.48
CA VAL A 267 0.58 -12.37 7.29
C VAL A 267 1.61 -13.40 6.84
N THR A 268 2.39 -13.10 5.79
CA THR A 268 3.47 -13.97 5.32
C THR A 268 4.47 -14.30 6.43
N ALA A 269 4.93 -13.30 7.19
CA ALA A 269 5.90 -13.50 8.26
C ALA A 269 5.32 -14.32 9.44
N SER A 270 4.06 -14.07 9.82
CA SER A 270 3.40 -14.83 10.90
C SER A 270 3.15 -16.29 10.49
N VAL A 271 2.75 -16.54 9.23
CA VAL A 271 2.60 -17.90 8.69
C VAL A 271 3.94 -18.61 8.64
N ALA A 272 5.00 -17.95 8.15
CA ALA A 272 6.33 -18.54 8.10
C ALA A 272 6.86 -18.88 9.50
N LEU A 273 6.64 -18.01 10.49
CA LEU A 273 6.98 -18.27 11.90
C LEU A 273 6.18 -19.44 12.47
N GLY A 274 4.87 -19.50 12.19
CA GLY A 274 4.01 -20.61 12.62
C GLY A 274 4.48 -21.95 12.04
N VAL A 275 4.73 -22.01 10.73
CA VAL A 275 5.25 -23.21 10.05
C VAL A 275 6.62 -23.60 10.61
N MET A 276 7.53 -22.64 10.77
CA MET A 276 8.85 -22.87 11.36
C MET A 276 8.75 -23.48 12.77
N THR A 277 7.87 -22.95 13.59
CA THR A 277 7.66 -23.40 14.98
C THR A 277 7.12 -24.83 15.01
N ILE A 278 6.17 -25.15 14.12
CA ILE A 278 5.61 -26.50 13.99
C ILE A 278 6.70 -27.48 13.52
N VAL A 279 7.46 -27.13 12.47
CA VAL A 279 8.53 -27.99 11.93
C VAL A 279 9.63 -28.23 12.96
N ARG A 280 10.05 -27.19 13.70
CA ARG A 280 11.03 -27.31 14.78
C ARG A 280 10.55 -28.32 15.83
N ARG A 281 9.32 -28.16 16.32
CA ARG A 281 8.74 -29.03 17.34
C ARG A 281 8.59 -30.48 16.87
N VAL A 282 8.18 -30.68 15.62
CA VAL A 282 8.15 -32.03 15.02
C VAL A 282 9.56 -32.62 14.97
N GLY A 283 10.57 -31.83 14.58
CA GLY A 283 11.97 -32.24 14.59
C GLY A 283 12.47 -32.68 15.98
N GLU A 284 12.10 -31.96 17.04
CA GLU A 284 12.43 -32.31 18.43
C GLU A 284 11.83 -33.67 18.83
N ILE A 285 10.59 -33.98 18.41
CA ILE A 285 9.96 -35.30 18.65
C ILE A 285 10.74 -36.43 18.00
N PHE A 286 11.33 -36.18 16.82
CA PHE A 286 12.17 -37.15 16.11
C PHE A 286 13.65 -37.12 16.55
N GLY A 287 14.01 -36.31 17.56
CA GLY A 287 15.38 -36.20 18.08
C GLY A 287 16.33 -35.37 17.21
N VAL A 288 15.82 -34.62 16.22
CA VAL A 288 16.61 -33.77 15.33
C VAL A 288 16.45 -32.31 15.73
N VAL A 289 17.29 -31.86 16.68
CA VAL A 289 17.20 -30.54 17.33
C VAL A 289 17.41 -29.37 16.36
N TYR A 290 18.24 -29.55 15.32
CA TYR A 290 18.47 -28.57 14.26
C TYR A 290 18.37 -29.22 12.89
N SER A 291 17.14 -29.33 12.39
CA SER A 291 16.92 -29.81 11.03
C SER A 291 17.14 -28.68 10.02
N GLY A 292 17.87 -28.95 8.93
CA GLY A 292 17.88 -28.06 7.77
C GLY A 292 16.48 -27.80 7.17
N ALA A 293 15.49 -28.61 7.58
CA ALA A 293 14.09 -28.45 7.20
C ALA A 293 13.46 -27.15 7.73
N VAL A 294 13.91 -26.60 8.85
CA VAL A 294 13.36 -25.35 9.42
C VAL A 294 13.58 -24.15 8.45
N PRO A 295 14.83 -23.82 8.04
CA PRO A 295 15.06 -22.79 7.01
C PRO A 295 14.40 -23.12 5.66
N THR A 296 14.41 -24.38 5.22
CA THR A 296 13.76 -24.78 3.96
C THR A 296 12.25 -24.53 4.00
N ALA A 297 11.58 -24.92 5.08
CA ALA A 297 10.15 -24.71 5.27
C ALA A 297 9.81 -23.21 5.33
N MET A 298 10.66 -22.39 5.95
CA MET A 298 10.52 -20.93 5.93
C MET A 298 10.57 -20.38 4.50
N VAL A 299 11.61 -20.72 3.72
CA VAL A 299 11.75 -20.23 2.33
C VAL A 299 10.56 -20.67 1.48
N VAL A 300 10.17 -21.94 1.57
CA VAL A 300 9.00 -22.47 0.84
C VAL A 300 7.72 -21.73 1.24
N SER A 301 7.49 -21.51 2.53
CA SER A 301 6.29 -20.81 3.03
C SER A 301 6.22 -19.37 2.51
N VAL A 302 7.35 -18.65 2.52
CA VAL A 302 7.42 -17.27 2.01
C VAL A 302 7.16 -17.23 0.51
N LEU A 303 7.82 -18.09 -0.27
CA LEU A 303 7.64 -18.13 -1.72
C LEU A 303 6.20 -18.50 -2.12
N LEU A 304 5.61 -19.50 -1.44
CA LEU A 304 4.22 -19.87 -1.66
C LEU A 304 3.26 -18.72 -1.33
N MET A 305 3.45 -18.04 -0.19
CA MET A 305 2.61 -16.90 0.17
C MET A 305 2.75 -15.74 -0.82
N GLU A 306 3.95 -15.37 -1.24
CA GLU A 306 4.16 -14.30 -2.23
C GLU A 306 3.52 -14.63 -3.59
N HIS A 307 3.62 -15.90 -4.01
CA HIS A 307 2.96 -16.36 -5.22
C HIS A 307 1.43 -16.33 -5.10
N THR A 308 0.87 -16.85 -4.00
CA THR A 308 -0.56 -16.79 -3.71
C THR A 308 -1.07 -15.35 -3.67
N ILE A 309 -0.36 -14.44 -2.99
CA ILE A 309 -0.75 -13.03 -2.92
C ILE A 309 -0.78 -12.41 -4.31
N THR A 310 0.20 -12.72 -5.17
CA THR A 310 0.25 -12.18 -6.53
C THR A 310 -0.93 -12.65 -7.39
N ILE A 311 -1.32 -13.91 -7.28
CA ILE A 311 -2.47 -14.47 -8.00
C ILE A 311 -3.80 -13.91 -7.47
N VAL A 312 -3.94 -13.80 -6.15
CA VAL A 312 -5.23 -13.46 -5.54
C VAL A 312 -5.43 -11.93 -5.43
N ALA A 313 -4.37 -11.13 -5.45
CA ALA A 313 -4.44 -9.66 -5.45
C ALA A 313 -5.45 -9.06 -6.44
N PRO A 314 -5.47 -9.42 -7.74
CA PRO A 314 -6.44 -8.88 -8.70
C PRO A 314 -7.88 -9.32 -8.39
N ILE A 315 -8.09 -10.49 -7.78
CA ILE A 315 -9.43 -10.98 -7.40
C ILE A 315 -9.99 -10.12 -6.26
N TRP A 316 -9.20 -9.85 -5.23
CA TRP A 316 -9.60 -8.99 -4.11
C TRP A 316 -9.87 -7.56 -4.56
N GLU A 317 -9.02 -7.02 -5.44
CA GLU A 317 -9.24 -5.70 -6.03
C GLU A 317 -10.59 -5.66 -6.76
N ARG A 318 -10.89 -6.66 -7.60
CA ARG A 318 -12.19 -6.75 -8.26
C ARG A 318 -13.34 -6.78 -7.26
N TRP A 319 -13.25 -7.59 -6.20
CA TRP A 319 -14.29 -7.69 -5.16
C TRP A 319 -14.53 -6.39 -4.38
N ILE A 320 -13.46 -5.68 -4.01
CA ILE A 320 -13.53 -4.44 -3.20
C ILE A 320 -13.98 -3.23 -4.04
N PHE A 321 -13.80 -3.28 -5.36
CA PHE A 321 -14.08 -2.19 -6.30
C PHE A 321 -15.36 -2.35 -7.14
N PHE A 322 -16.23 -3.31 -6.83
CA PHE A 322 -17.54 -3.43 -7.49
C PHE A 322 -18.47 -2.27 -7.09
N GLY A 323 -18.33 -1.15 -7.80
CA GLY A 323 -19.25 -0.02 -7.80
C GLY A 323 -18.73 1.14 -8.65
N GLY A 324 -19.20 1.27 -9.90
CA GLY A 324 -19.09 2.48 -10.73
C GLY A 324 -17.89 2.57 -11.69
N ASP A 325 -16.66 2.37 -11.21
CA ASP A 325 -15.46 2.89 -11.89
C ASP A 325 -14.93 2.07 -13.10
N ARG A 326 -15.60 0.99 -13.52
CA ARG A 326 -15.12 0.20 -14.68
C ARG A 326 -15.15 1.01 -15.97
N ALA A 327 -16.21 1.77 -16.19
CA ALA A 327 -16.37 2.61 -17.38
C ALA A 327 -15.27 3.67 -17.45
N ASP A 328 -14.97 4.32 -16.32
CA ASP A 328 -13.95 5.36 -16.23
C ASP A 328 -12.53 4.81 -16.42
N LEU A 329 -12.24 3.60 -15.90
CA LEU A 329 -10.95 2.94 -16.10
C LEU A 329 -10.76 2.50 -17.55
N THR A 330 -11.80 1.98 -18.20
CA THR A 330 -11.73 1.66 -19.64
C THR A 330 -11.57 2.91 -20.50
N LEU A 331 -12.17 4.04 -20.08
CA LEU A 331 -11.99 5.33 -20.76
C LEU A 331 -10.54 5.81 -20.62
N LEU A 332 -9.97 5.77 -19.40
CA LEU A 332 -8.56 6.13 -19.18
C LEU A 332 -7.58 5.23 -19.94
N GLN A 333 -7.80 3.92 -19.96
CA GLN A 333 -6.99 3.00 -20.77
C GLN A 333 -7.13 3.29 -22.26
N SER A 334 -8.35 3.59 -22.73
CA SER A 334 -8.54 3.98 -24.14
C SER A 334 -7.87 5.31 -24.48
N LEU A 335 -7.72 6.22 -23.53
CA LEU A 335 -6.96 7.45 -23.72
C LEU A 335 -5.46 7.15 -23.76
N GLU A 336 -4.94 6.32 -22.87
CA GLU A 336 -3.54 5.87 -22.89
C GLU A 336 -3.19 5.16 -24.21
N GLU A 337 -4.08 4.29 -24.71
CA GLU A 337 -3.93 3.57 -25.98
C GLU A 337 -4.09 4.46 -27.22
N ARG A 338 -4.77 5.61 -27.10
CA ARG A 338 -5.02 6.56 -28.20
C ARG A 338 -4.14 7.82 -28.15
N LEU A 339 -3.37 8.01 -27.09
CA LEU A 339 -2.40 9.08 -26.97
C LEU A 339 -1.16 8.72 -27.78
N ILE A 340 -1.21 9.02 -29.08
CA ILE A 340 -0.05 8.94 -29.97
C ILE A 340 0.81 10.18 -29.70
N THR A 341 2.08 9.98 -29.33
CA THR A 341 2.99 11.12 -29.19
C THR A 341 3.34 11.69 -30.57
N GLN A 342 3.76 12.96 -30.64
CA GLN A 342 4.22 13.56 -31.91
C GLN A 342 5.36 12.74 -32.55
N GLY A 343 6.20 12.09 -31.74
CA GLY A 343 7.25 11.19 -32.21
C GLY A 343 6.70 9.92 -32.86
N ASP A 344 5.71 9.30 -32.23
CA ASP A 344 5.07 8.07 -32.74
C ASP A 344 4.34 8.33 -34.07
N LEU A 345 3.63 9.46 -34.17
CA LEU A 345 2.97 9.88 -35.43
C LEU A 345 4.00 10.08 -36.55
N ARG A 346 5.11 10.74 -36.24
CA ARG A 346 6.19 10.95 -37.21
C ARG A 346 6.79 9.62 -37.66
N GLN A 347 7.06 8.71 -36.74
CA GLN A 347 7.61 7.39 -37.07
C GLN A 347 6.64 6.55 -37.91
N PHE A 348 5.34 6.65 -37.63
CA PHE A 348 4.30 6.02 -38.44
C PHE A 348 4.26 6.58 -39.87
N LEU A 349 4.28 7.90 -40.03
CA LEU A 349 4.32 8.55 -41.35
C LEU A 349 5.62 8.21 -42.11
N GLU A 350 6.77 8.14 -41.44
CA GLU A 350 8.05 7.69 -42.04
C GLU A 350 7.95 6.24 -42.55
N ALA A 351 7.29 5.35 -41.80
CA ALA A 351 7.07 3.97 -42.22
C ALA A 351 6.13 3.84 -43.43
N ILE A 352 5.04 4.63 -43.46
CA ILE A 352 4.14 4.70 -44.64
C ILE A 352 4.90 5.22 -45.85
N LEU A 353 5.65 6.31 -45.70
CA LEU A 353 6.43 6.90 -46.79
C LEU A 353 7.49 5.93 -47.33
N ALA A 354 8.14 5.15 -46.46
CA ALA A 354 9.07 4.10 -46.88
C ALA A 354 8.35 3.02 -47.71
N ALA A 355 7.20 2.53 -47.24
CA ALA A 355 6.40 1.54 -47.97
C ALA A 355 5.92 2.07 -49.33
N VAL A 356 5.49 3.33 -49.41
CA VAL A 356 5.08 3.98 -50.66
C VAL A 356 6.27 4.12 -51.62
N ARG A 357 7.46 4.49 -51.12
CA ARG A 357 8.68 4.56 -51.93
C ARG A 357 9.13 3.21 -52.46
N ASP A 358 9.08 2.17 -51.64
CA ASP A 358 9.43 0.81 -52.04
C ASP A 358 8.45 0.29 -53.10
N HIS A 359 7.16 0.59 -52.94
CA HIS A 359 6.11 0.16 -53.87
C HIS A 359 6.18 0.88 -55.23
N LEU A 360 6.40 2.20 -55.22
CA LEU A 360 6.52 3.00 -56.44
C LEU A 360 7.94 3.07 -57.02
N GLN A 361 8.93 2.48 -56.32
CA GLN A 361 10.35 2.57 -56.64
C GLN A 361 10.82 4.02 -56.82
N SER A 362 10.34 4.90 -55.95
CA SER A 362 10.54 6.36 -56.05
C SER A 362 11.75 6.85 -55.24
N PRO A 363 12.56 7.77 -55.79
CA PRO A 363 13.74 8.28 -55.09
C PRO A 363 13.42 9.11 -53.84
N SER A 364 12.25 9.75 -53.76
CA SER A 364 11.85 10.52 -52.58
C SER A 364 10.33 10.63 -52.44
N ALA A 365 9.83 10.76 -51.21
CA ALA A 365 8.43 11.01 -50.92
C ALA A 365 8.26 11.85 -49.65
N PHE A 366 7.18 12.62 -49.58
CA PHE A 366 6.89 13.52 -48.47
C PHE A 366 5.41 13.56 -48.11
N VAL A 367 5.10 13.91 -46.86
CA VAL A 367 3.76 14.25 -46.39
C VAL A 367 3.76 15.68 -45.88
N ALA A 368 2.81 16.48 -46.37
CA ALA A 368 2.54 17.82 -45.90
C ALA A 368 1.11 17.89 -45.33
N ALA A 369 0.92 18.57 -44.20
CA ALA A 369 -0.40 18.85 -43.65
C ALA A 369 -0.82 20.29 -43.90
N LEU A 370 -2.12 20.48 -44.04
CA LEU A 370 -2.71 21.80 -44.16
C LEU A 370 -2.84 22.42 -42.75
N ASP A 371 -2.13 23.51 -42.49
CA ASP A 371 -2.21 24.26 -41.23
C ASP A 371 -2.55 25.73 -41.53
N GLY A 372 -3.71 26.19 -41.09
CA GLY A 372 -4.13 27.59 -41.23
C GLY A 372 -4.30 28.11 -42.67
N GLY A 373 -4.32 27.23 -43.68
CA GLY A 373 -4.43 27.60 -45.10
C GLY A 373 -3.13 27.39 -45.90
N ASP A 374 -2.02 27.14 -45.22
CA ASP A 374 -0.72 26.86 -45.84
C ASP A 374 -0.34 25.37 -45.63
N LEU A 375 0.37 24.79 -46.61
CA LEU A 375 0.89 23.42 -46.50
C LEU A 375 2.23 23.43 -45.76
N SER A 376 2.27 22.79 -44.59
CA SER A 376 3.49 22.59 -43.82
C SER A 376 4.02 21.16 -44.00
N LEU A 377 5.32 21.04 -44.26
CA LEU A 377 5.98 19.76 -44.46
C LEU A 377 6.17 19.04 -43.10
N ILE A 378 5.54 17.88 -42.91
CA ILE A 378 5.67 17.11 -41.67
C ILE A 378 6.85 16.15 -41.75
N VAL A 379 6.91 15.34 -42.81
CA VAL A 379 7.90 14.25 -42.97
C VAL A 379 8.36 14.15 -44.41
N THR A 380 9.66 13.96 -44.60
CA THR A 380 10.28 13.66 -45.90
C THR A 380 11.19 12.45 -45.79
N THR A 381 11.15 11.56 -46.77
CA THR A 381 12.02 10.39 -46.85
C THR A 381 12.72 10.29 -48.20
N GLY A 382 13.99 9.87 -48.19
CA GLY A 382 14.84 9.80 -49.38
C GLY A 382 15.62 11.10 -49.66
N ASN A 383 16.38 11.11 -50.75
CA ASN A 383 17.17 12.27 -51.17
C ASN A 383 16.27 13.27 -51.91
N SER A 384 15.32 13.88 -51.20
CA SER A 384 14.49 14.93 -51.77
C SER A 384 15.27 16.26 -51.76
N PRO A 385 15.27 17.04 -52.86
CA PRO A 385 15.75 18.42 -52.86
C PRO A 385 14.82 19.39 -52.10
N LEU A 386 13.63 18.95 -51.69
CA LEU A 386 12.66 19.77 -50.94
C LEU A 386 13.12 19.93 -49.48
N GLN A 387 13.57 21.13 -49.13
CA GLN A 387 13.89 21.52 -47.76
C GLN A 387 12.60 21.74 -46.95
N LYS A 388 12.69 21.73 -45.61
CA LYS A 388 11.55 21.89 -44.70
C LYS A 388 10.76 23.20 -44.86
N GLU A 389 11.30 24.17 -45.60
CA GLU A 389 10.72 25.49 -45.88
C GLU A 389 10.30 25.66 -47.36
N ALA A 390 10.19 24.58 -48.12
CA ALA A 390 9.71 24.65 -49.50
C ALA A 390 8.26 25.17 -49.52
N ASP A 391 8.02 26.26 -50.25
CA ASP A 391 6.69 26.84 -50.44
C ASP A 391 5.83 25.91 -51.31
N LEU A 392 4.92 25.18 -50.67
CA LEU A 392 4.01 24.23 -51.30
C LEU A 392 2.70 24.89 -51.76
N SER A 393 2.61 26.23 -51.75
CA SER A 393 1.42 26.97 -52.15
C SER A 393 1.02 26.70 -53.61
N GLU A 394 1.98 26.50 -54.50
CA GLU A 394 1.71 26.12 -55.90
C GLU A 394 1.11 24.71 -56.01
N ALA A 395 1.58 23.76 -55.18
CA ALA A 395 1.03 22.41 -55.12
C ALA A 395 -0.42 22.41 -54.60
N LEU A 396 -0.74 23.28 -53.63
CA LEU A 396 -2.10 23.49 -53.14
C LEU A 396 -3.03 24.04 -54.25
N GLN A 397 -2.54 25.00 -55.04
CA GLN A 397 -3.32 25.59 -56.14
C GLN A 397 -3.62 24.59 -57.25
N VAL A 398 -2.69 23.68 -57.57
CA VAL A 398 -2.90 22.61 -58.55
C VAL A 398 -4.00 21.64 -58.09
N VAL A 399 -4.03 21.29 -56.80
CA VAL A 399 -5.04 20.39 -56.23
C VAL A 399 -6.41 21.08 -56.13
N ASN A 400 -6.45 22.35 -55.70
CA ASN A 400 -7.69 23.13 -55.60
C ASN A 400 -8.26 23.52 -56.99
N GLY A 401 -7.41 23.68 -58.00
CA GLY A 401 -7.80 24.09 -59.35
C GLY A 401 -8.28 22.96 -60.26
N GLY A 402 -7.88 21.71 -60.01
CA GLY A 402 -8.38 20.55 -60.73
C GLY A 402 -9.59 19.97 -60.03
N GLY A 403 -10.78 20.18 -60.61
CA GLY A 403 -12.07 19.89 -59.98
C GLY A 403 -12.21 18.50 -59.33
N ASN A 404 -13.08 18.45 -58.30
CA ASN A 404 -13.39 17.26 -57.49
C ASN A 404 -13.63 16.01 -58.35
N GLY A 405 -12.64 15.12 -58.41
CA GLY A 405 -12.74 13.86 -59.15
C GLY A 405 -11.43 13.25 -59.61
N HIS A 406 -10.30 13.94 -59.47
CA HIS A 406 -8.98 13.37 -59.77
C HIS A 406 -8.32 12.86 -58.48
N GLU A 407 -8.06 11.56 -58.42
CA GLU A 407 -7.35 10.91 -57.29
C GLU A 407 -5.84 11.23 -57.29
N GLU A 408 -5.31 11.78 -58.39
CA GLU A 408 -3.88 11.99 -58.61
C GLU A 408 -3.64 13.30 -59.37
N TYR A 409 -2.71 14.12 -58.88
CA TYR A 409 -2.27 15.35 -59.54
C TYR A 409 -0.77 15.27 -59.86
N SER A 410 -0.34 15.93 -60.93
CA SER A 410 1.09 16.02 -61.30
C SER A 410 1.60 17.43 -61.05
N TRP A 411 2.62 17.58 -60.23
CA TRP A 411 3.30 18.84 -59.96
C TRP A 411 4.80 18.68 -60.17
N GLY A 412 5.31 19.22 -61.29
CA GLY A 412 6.70 19.05 -61.72
C GLY A 412 7.10 17.57 -61.80
N ASP A 413 8.16 17.23 -61.08
CA ASP A 413 8.69 15.86 -60.96
C ASP A 413 8.00 15.04 -59.83
N TYR A 414 6.84 15.46 -59.33
CA TYR A 414 6.12 14.78 -58.25
C TYR A 414 4.68 14.42 -58.63
N TRP A 415 4.23 13.26 -58.15
CA TRP A 415 2.82 12.92 -58.03
C TRP A 415 2.29 13.38 -56.67
N LEU A 416 1.14 14.04 -56.67
CA LEU A 416 0.46 14.53 -55.49
C LEU A 416 -0.84 13.74 -55.30
N PHE A 417 -1.04 13.25 -54.09
CA PHE A 417 -2.24 12.54 -53.67
C PHE A 417 -2.86 13.30 -52.49
N PRO A 418 -4.10 13.79 -52.62
CA PRO A 418 -4.74 14.52 -51.53
C PRO A 418 -5.21 13.59 -50.41
N LEU A 419 -4.80 13.89 -49.19
CA LEU A 419 -5.20 13.19 -47.98
C LEU A 419 -6.50 13.82 -47.46
N HIS A 420 -7.61 13.11 -47.59
CA HIS A 420 -8.91 13.57 -47.14
C HIS A 420 -9.34 12.86 -45.86
N GLN A 421 -10.05 13.58 -44.99
CA GLN A 421 -10.74 12.94 -43.88
C GLN A 421 -11.92 12.11 -44.44
N PRO A 422 -12.06 10.83 -44.06
CA PRO A 422 -13.23 10.06 -44.45
C PRO A 422 -14.49 10.72 -43.87
N SER A 423 -15.46 11.04 -44.72
CA SER A 423 -16.71 11.70 -44.32
C SER A 423 -17.40 10.91 -43.20
N GLY A 424 -17.54 11.54 -42.03
CA GLY A 424 -18.54 11.15 -41.05
C GLY A 424 -19.93 11.48 -41.58
N MET A 425 -20.97 10.80 -41.07
CA MET A 425 -22.35 10.80 -41.57
C MET A 425 -23.06 12.16 -41.75
N ASP A 426 -22.41 13.32 -41.52
CA ASP A 426 -23.02 14.66 -41.54
C ASP A 426 -22.24 15.75 -42.32
N GLU A 427 -21.12 15.44 -43.01
CA GLU A 427 -20.42 16.43 -43.85
C GLU A 427 -20.44 16.05 -45.35
N ASP A 428 -21.10 16.87 -46.16
CA ASP A 428 -21.32 16.69 -47.60
C ASP A 428 -20.06 16.86 -48.46
N GLN A 429 -18.91 17.23 -47.87
CA GLN A 429 -17.63 17.37 -48.58
C GLN A 429 -16.45 16.83 -47.74
N PRO A 430 -15.57 16.01 -48.34
CA PRO A 430 -14.37 15.53 -47.66
C PRO A 430 -13.42 16.69 -47.36
N VAL A 431 -13.06 16.89 -46.08
CA VAL A 431 -12.11 17.92 -45.67
C VAL A 431 -10.69 17.48 -46.04
N LEU A 432 -9.95 18.34 -46.75
CA LEU A 432 -8.54 18.11 -47.09
C LEU A 432 -7.66 18.29 -45.84
N LEU A 433 -7.00 17.22 -45.41
CA LEU A 433 -6.08 17.20 -44.27
C LEU A 433 -4.64 17.54 -44.68
N GLY A 434 -4.25 17.21 -45.91
CA GLY A 434 -2.88 17.38 -46.39
C GLY A 434 -2.63 16.77 -47.76
N LEU A 435 -1.36 16.70 -48.15
CA LEU A 435 -0.90 16.13 -49.41
C LEU A 435 0.22 15.09 -49.17
N LEU A 436 0.13 13.97 -49.88
CA LEU A 436 1.22 13.02 -50.04
C LEU A 436 1.88 13.27 -51.40
N GLY A 437 3.17 13.60 -51.39
CA GLY A 437 3.97 13.78 -52.60
C GLY A 437 4.95 12.63 -52.83
N VAL A 438 5.03 12.11 -54.05
CA VAL A 438 5.97 11.05 -54.42
C VAL A 438 6.71 11.45 -55.70
N ALA A 439 8.04 11.40 -55.68
CA ALA A 439 8.83 11.76 -56.86
C ALA A 439 8.56 10.79 -58.01
N ARG A 440 8.27 11.34 -59.19
CA ARG A 440 8.01 10.65 -60.43
C ARG A 440 9.32 10.45 -61.20
N ARG A 441 9.46 9.29 -61.85
CA ARG A 441 10.42 9.12 -62.95
C ARG A 441 9.71 9.38 -64.28
N PRO A 442 10.31 10.15 -65.22
CA PRO A 442 9.62 10.59 -66.44
C PRO A 442 9.08 9.44 -67.31
N ASP A 443 9.69 8.25 -67.24
CA ASP A 443 9.33 7.08 -68.06
C ASP A 443 8.32 6.12 -67.41
N GLN A 444 7.83 6.42 -66.20
CA GLN A 444 7.00 5.52 -65.42
C GLN A 444 5.53 5.99 -65.40
N ALA A 445 4.63 5.17 -65.94
CA ALA A 445 3.18 5.33 -65.78
C ALA A 445 2.70 4.45 -64.62
N LEU A 446 1.86 4.98 -63.73
CA LEU A 446 1.26 4.22 -62.63
C LEU A 446 0.39 3.08 -63.20
N VAL A 447 0.75 1.85 -62.86
CA VAL A 447 -0.04 0.67 -63.25
C VAL A 447 -1.27 0.58 -62.33
N ARG A 448 -2.41 0.10 -62.85
CA ARG A 448 -3.69 0.01 -62.09
C ARG A 448 -3.57 -0.70 -60.74
N GLU A 449 -2.75 -1.75 -60.63
CA GLU A 449 -2.51 -2.47 -59.36
C GLU A 449 -1.74 -1.65 -58.33
N GLN A 450 -0.81 -0.81 -58.80
CA GLN A 450 -0.04 0.09 -57.93
C GLN A 450 -0.94 1.20 -57.37
N ARG A 451 -1.86 1.71 -58.18
CA ARG A 451 -2.86 2.70 -57.76
C ARG A 451 -3.78 2.15 -56.66
N GLN A 452 -4.31 0.92 -56.82
CA GLN A 452 -5.20 0.32 -55.81
C GLN A 452 -4.50 0.09 -54.47
N SER A 453 -3.24 -0.35 -54.48
CA SER A 453 -2.46 -0.56 -53.26
C SER A 453 -2.13 0.76 -52.56
N LEU A 454 -1.87 1.82 -53.33
CA LEU A 454 -1.60 3.15 -52.81
C LEU A 454 -2.84 3.80 -52.18
N LEU A 455 -4.03 3.62 -52.79
CA LEU A 455 -5.30 4.10 -52.23
C LEU A 455 -5.60 3.49 -50.85
N LEU A 456 -5.26 2.20 -50.63
CA LEU A 456 -5.40 1.55 -49.33
C LEU A 456 -4.44 2.12 -48.27
N LEU A 457 -3.27 2.62 -48.68
CA LEU A 457 -2.31 3.27 -47.79
C LEU A 457 -2.70 4.71 -47.46
N ILE A 458 -3.33 5.42 -48.41
CA ILE A 458 -3.85 6.78 -48.22
C ILE A 458 -5.07 6.82 -47.29
N GLN A 459 -5.86 5.74 -47.24
CA GLN A 459 -7.04 5.63 -46.36
C GLN A 459 -6.72 5.26 -44.90
N ARG A 460 -5.49 4.85 -44.59
CA ARG A 460 -5.04 4.51 -43.23
C ARG A 460 -4.51 5.74 -42.51
#